data_AF-A0A540K555-F1
#
_entry.id   AF-A0A540K555-F1
#
_cell.length_a   1.000
_cell.length_b   1.000
_cell.length_c   1.000
_cell.angle_alpha   90.00
_cell.angle_beta   90.00
_cell.angle_gamma   90.00
#
_symmetry.space_group_name_H-M   'P 1'
#
loop_
_entity.id
_entity.type
_entity.pdbx_description
1 polymer ?
#
loop_
_entity_poly.entity_id
_entity_poly.type
_entity_poly.pdbx_seq_one_letter_code
_entity_poly.pdbx_strand_id
1 'polypeptide(L)'
;MMFKHGFVHCDPHAANLLVRPLPGSGKSFLGKKEPQLILLDHGLYKDLDPETRTNYAALWKALIFSDANAIKDYSAKLGAGEDLYALFAGILTMRPWNRVIDPAVDHLIIQGTESDRSELQMYASQYLSQISELLRRLPREILLMLKTNDCLRSVSNALVLLCCYLYC
;
A
#
# COMPACT_ATOMS: atom_id res chain seq x y z
N MET A 1 7.25 10.01 -0.63
CA MET A 1 6.63 11.04 0.25
C MET A 1 6.47 10.52 1.68
N MET A 2 5.78 9.39 1.85
CA MET A 2 5.52 8.73 3.14
C MET A 2 6.79 8.41 3.95
N PHE A 3 7.75 7.66 3.38
CA PHE A 3 8.95 7.22 4.10
C PHE A 3 10.02 8.32 4.29
N LYS A 4 10.04 9.33 3.41
CA LYS A 4 11.06 10.39 3.43
C LYS A 4 10.63 11.62 4.23
N HIS A 5 9.40 12.08 4.03
CA HIS A 5 8.91 13.33 4.61
C HIS A 5 7.89 13.11 5.73
N GLY A 6 7.26 11.94 5.81
CA GLY A 6 6.21 11.67 6.80
C GLY A 6 4.86 12.30 6.47
N PHE A 7 4.77 13.11 5.41
CA PHE A 7 3.53 13.75 4.97
C PHE A 7 2.80 12.87 3.94
N VAL A 8 1.55 12.52 4.24
CA VAL A 8 0.73 11.58 3.45
C VAL A 8 -0.62 12.21 3.12
N HIS A 9 -1.05 12.13 1.86
CA HIS A 9 -2.35 12.66 1.39
C HIS A 9 -3.57 11.86 1.88
N CYS A 10 -3.39 10.56 2.13
CA CYS A 10 -4.41 9.64 2.63
C CYS A 10 -5.66 9.40 1.76
N ASP A 11 -5.75 10.00 0.57
CA ASP A 11 -6.87 9.77 -0.36
C ASP A 11 -6.51 9.99 -1.86
N PRO A 12 -5.46 9.35 -2.40
CA PRO A 12 -5.03 9.55 -3.78
C PRO A 12 -5.89 8.78 -4.79
N HIS A 13 -7.22 8.88 -4.71
CA HIS A 13 -8.10 8.21 -5.65
C HIS A 13 -8.14 8.92 -7.01
N ALA A 14 -8.57 8.23 -8.06
CA ALA A 14 -8.53 8.74 -9.43
C ALA A 14 -9.19 10.13 -9.62
N ALA A 15 -10.31 10.40 -8.94
CA ALA A 15 -10.99 11.71 -9.04
C ALA A 15 -10.21 12.88 -8.38
N ASN A 16 -9.17 12.59 -7.58
CA ASN A 16 -8.29 13.60 -6.97
C ASN A 16 -7.01 13.82 -7.77
N LEU A 17 -6.84 13.10 -8.89
CA LEU A 17 -5.66 13.13 -9.73
C LEU A 17 -6.01 13.70 -11.10
N LEU A 18 -5.30 14.76 -11.50
CA LEU A 18 -5.38 15.32 -12.85
C LEU A 18 -4.00 15.25 -13.50
N VAL A 19 -3.93 14.65 -14.68
CA VAL A 19 -2.73 14.71 -15.53
C VAL A 19 -2.94 15.79 -16.58
N ARG A 20 -2.02 16.76 -16.65
CA ARG A 20 -2.00 17.79 -17.70
C ARG A 20 -0.59 18.00 -18.23
N PRO A 21 -0.40 18.61 -19.42
CA PRO A 21 0.91 19.09 -19.83
C PRO A 21 1.45 20.16 -18.86
N LEU A 22 2.72 20.05 -18.47
CA LEU A 22 3.40 21.02 -17.62
C LEU A 22 3.39 22.40 -18.30
N PRO A 23 2.82 23.44 -17.68
CA PRO A 23 2.85 24.79 -18.24
C PRO A 23 4.29 25.25 -18.47
N GLY A 24 4.57 25.82 -19.64
CA GLY A 24 5.92 26.28 -20.00
C GLY A 24 6.90 25.18 -20.45
N SER A 25 6.51 23.89 -20.42
CA SER A 25 7.37 22.84 -20.96
C SER A 25 7.48 22.94 -22.49
N GLY A 26 8.72 22.85 -22.97
CA GLY A 26 9.01 22.66 -24.39
C GLY A 26 8.50 21.30 -24.88
N LYS A 27 8.39 21.14 -26.21
CA LYS A 27 8.15 19.81 -26.79
C LYS A 27 9.46 19.02 -26.72
N SER A 28 9.39 17.77 -26.30
CA SER A 28 10.51 16.83 -26.43
C SER A 28 10.85 16.60 -27.90
N PHE A 29 11.97 15.91 -28.16
CA PHE A 29 12.37 15.48 -29.50
C PHE A 29 11.28 14.66 -30.23
N LEU A 30 10.37 14.01 -29.48
CA LEU A 30 9.21 13.27 -29.98
C LEU A 30 7.93 14.13 -30.10
N GLY A 31 8.02 15.45 -29.92
CA GLY A 31 6.89 16.37 -29.99
C GLY A 31 5.95 16.37 -28.77
N LYS A 32 6.26 15.60 -27.72
CA LYS A 32 5.42 15.48 -26.51
C LYS A 32 5.79 16.52 -25.46
N LYS A 33 4.80 17.07 -24.76
CA LYS A 33 5.03 17.92 -23.58
C LYS A 33 5.26 17.07 -22.33
N GLU A 34 5.99 17.62 -21.39
CA GLU A 34 6.22 16.97 -20.09
C GLU A 34 4.89 16.82 -19.34
N PRO A 35 4.54 15.64 -18.82
CA PRO A 35 3.34 15.45 -18.02
C PRO A 35 3.52 16.04 -16.62
N GLN A 36 2.47 16.66 -16.10
CA GLN A 36 2.35 17.12 -14.72
C GLN A 36 1.17 16.41 -14.07
N LEU A 37 1.43 15.75 -12.92
CA LEU A 37 0.39 15.22 -12.04
C LEU A 37 -0.02 16.29 -11.03
N ILE A 38 -1.32 16.51 -10.89
CA ILE A 38 -1.93 17.47 -9.98
C ILE A 38 -2.81 16.72 -9.00
N LEU A 39 -2.61 17.00 -7.71
CA LEU A 39 -3.51 16.60 -6.64
C LEU A 39 -4.55 17.71 -6.47
N LEU A 40 -5.82 17.37 -6.51
CA LEU A 40 -6.92 18.33 -6.47
C LEU A 40 -7.47 18.54 -5.06
N ASP A 41 -7.62 17.45 -4.32
CA ASP A 41 -8.15 17.48 -2.95
C ASP A 41 -6.99 17.54 -1.95
N HIS A 42 -7.17 18.34 -0.92
CA HIS A 42 -6.19 18.55 0.14
C HIS A 42 -6.78 18.37 1.54
N GLY A 43 -7.97 17.76 1.67
CA GLY A 43 -8.70 17.65 2.93
C GLY A 43 -8.25 16.57 3.91
N LEU A 44 -7.41 15.61 3.50
CA LEU A 44 -7.12 14.38 4.25
C LEU A 44 -5.66 14.15 4.61
N TYR A 45 -4.82 15.19 4.66
CA TYR A 45 -3.41 14.99 5.01
C TYR A 45 -3.18 14.52 6.43
N LYS A 46 -2.12 13.73 6.59
CA LYS A 46 -1.61 13.29 7.88
C LYS A 46 -0.08 13.31 7.91
N ASP A 47 0.45 13.82 9.02
CA ASP A 47 1.85 13.66 9.39
C ASP A 47 2.01 12.37 10.19
N LEU A 48 2.95 11.53 9.75
CA LEU A 48 3.43 10.37 10.48
C LEU A 48 4.59 10.79 11.36
N ASP A 49 4.50 10.43 12.64
CA ASP A 49 5.63 10.59 13.54
C ASP A 49 6.81 9.70 13.09
N PRO A 50 8.05 10.04 13.51
CA PRO A 50 9.24 9.32 13.07
C PRO A 50 9.24 7.82 13.42
N GLU A 51 8.61 7.42 14.52
CA GLU A 51 8.56 6.03 14.97
C GLU A 51 7.62 5.23 14.09
N THR A 52 6.38 5.69 13.90
CA THR A 52 5.40 5.09 12.98
C THR A 52 5.98 4.95 11.58
N ARG A 53 6.63 6.00 11.07
CA ARG A 53 7.26 5.99 9.75
C ARG A 53 8.37 4.94 9.64
N THR A 54 9.23 4.84 10.65
CA THR A 54 10.33 3.86 10.68
C THR A 54 9.79 2.43 10.78
N ASN A 55 8.82 2.19 11.66
CA ASN A 55 8.20 0.88 11.85
C ASN A 55 7.46 0.43 10.58
N TYR A 56 6.77 1.35 9.90
CA TYR A 56 6.09 1.04 8.63
C TYR A 56 7.08 0.72 7.49
N ALA A 57 8.18 1.48 7.39
CA ALA A 57 9.26 1.18 6.43
C ALA A 57 9.89 -0.19 6.70
N ALA A 58 10.14 -0.49 7.97
CA ALA A 58 10.73 -1.75 8.38
C ALA A 58 9.77 -2.94 8.15
N LEU A 59 8.46 -2.75 8.34
CA LEU A 59 7.45 -3.74 7.98
C LEU A 59 7.47 -4.03 6.47
N TRP A 60 7.47 -3.00 5.61
CA TRP A 60 7.56 -3.21 4.16
C TRP A 60 8.84 -3.93 3.75
N LYS A 61 9.98 -3.57 4.37
CA LYS A 61 11.23 -4.28 4.17
C LYS A 61 11.09 -5.76 4.55
N ALA A 62 10.51 -6.06 5.71
CA ALA A 62 10.29 -7.42 6.17
C ALA A 62 9.37 -8.22 5.23
N LEU A 63 8.31 -7.59 4.71
CA LEU A 63 7.42 -8.19 3.71
C LEU A 63 8.15 -8.51 2.41
N ILE A 64 9.01 -7.61 1.91
CA ILE A 64 9.78 -7.83 0.67
C ILE A 64 10.75 -9.01 0.83
N PHE A 65 11.42 -9.09 1.99
CA PHE A 65 12.40 -10.15 2.28
C PHE A 65 11.80 -11.41 2.92
N SER A 66 10.47 -11.50 3.02
CA SER A 66 9.76 -12.66 3.59
C SER A 66 10.22 -13.01 5.02
N ASP A 67 10.62 -12.00 5.81
CA ASP A 67 11.09 -12.16 7.18
C ASP A 67 9.90 -12.21 8.15
N ALA A 68 9.42 -13.42 8.43
CA ALA A 68 8.26 -13.66 9.29
C ALA A 68 8.40 -13.07 10.71
N ASN A 69 9.61 -13.10 11.28
CA ASN A 69 9.85 -12.59 12.64
C ASN A 69 9.78 -11.06 12.66
N ALA A 70 10.41 -10.42 11.68
CA ALA A 70 10.34 -8.97 11.54
C ALA A 70 8.92 -8.51 11.18
N ILE A 71 8.19 -9.25 10.34
CA ILE A 71 6.77 -8.96 10.05
C ILE A 71 5.97 -8.98 11.35
N LYS A 72 6.14 -9.99 12.21
CA LYS A 72 5.46 -10.06 13.50
C LYS A 72 5.79 -8.86 14.39
N ASP A 73 7.07 -8.55 14.57
CA ASP A 73 7.53 -7.47 15.44
C ASP A 73 7.00 -6.10 14.99
N TYR A 74 7.20 -5.75 13.72
CA TYR A 74 6.76 -4.45 13.22
C TYR A 74 5.24 -4.34 13.08
N SER A 75 4.53 -5.44 12.83
CA SER A 75 3.06 -5.45 12.88
C SER A 75 2.54 -5.15 14.29
N ALA A 76 3.14 -5.76 15.31
CA ALA A 76 2.77 -5.52 16.70
C ALA A 76 3.02 -4.05 17.10
N LYS A 77 4.18 -3.49 16.73
CA LYS A 77 4.52 -2.07 16.94
C LYS A 77 3.56 -1.09 16.26
N LEU A 78 2.93 -1.49 15.16
CA LEU A 78 1.93 -0.70 14.44
C LEU A 78 0.49 -0.93 14.94
N GLY A 79 0.31 -1.69 16.03
CA GLY A 79 -0.97 -1.89 16.69
C GLY A 79 -1.80 -3.08 16.19
N ALA A 80 -1.23 -3.96 15.36
CA ALA A 80 -1.93 -5.19 14.96
C ALA A 80 -2.04 -6.21 16.11
N GLY A 81 -1.10 -6.15 17.06
CA GLY A 81 -0.92 -7.16 18.10
C GLY A 81 -0.12 -8.38 17.61
N GLU A 82 0.19 -9.29 18.53
CA GLU A 82 0.98 -10.49 18.26
C GLU A 82 0.20 -11.64 17.61
N ASP A 83 -1.13 -11.55 17.62
CA ASP A 83 -2.08 -12.57 17.15
C ASP A 83 -2.59 -12.30 15.73
N LEU A 84 -2.55 -11.04 15.26
CA LEU A 84 -3.13 -10.63 13.97
C LEU A 84 -2.09 -10.13 12.94
N TYR A 85 -0.79 -10.29 13.21
CA TYR A 85 0.26 -9.86 12.27
C TYR A 85 0.14 -10.48 10.88
N ALA A 86 -0.20 -11.77 10.79
CA ALA A 86 -0.38 -12.46 9.52
C ALA A 86 -1.57 -11.90 8.72
N LEU A 87 -2.65 -11.53 9.43
CA LEU A 87 -3.82 -10.88 8.83
C LEU A 87 -3.51 -9.46 8.38
N PHE A 88 -2.77 -8.71 9.20
CA PHE A 88 -2.35 -7.36 8.84
C PHE A 88 -1.44 -7.35 7.62
N ALA A 89 -0.46 -8.26 7.57
CA ALA A 89 0.38 -8.46 6.41
C ALA A 89 -0.46 -8.83 5.17
N GLY A 90 -1.42 -9.73 5.31
CA GLY A 90 -2.26 -10.16 4.19
C GLY A 90 -3.17 -9.06 3.65
N ILE A 91 -3.72 -8.19 4.50
CA ILE A 91 -4.46 -7.00 4.07
C ILE A 91 -3.50 -6.01 3.38
N LEU A 92 -2.32 -5.78 3.98
CA LEU A 92 -1.33 -4.87 3.44
C LEU A 92 -0.84 -5.29 2.07
N THR A 93 -0.70 -6.58 1.78
CA THR A 93 -0.17 -7.09 0.50
C THR A 93 -1.23 -7.63 -0.44
N MET A 94 -2.48 -7.80 0.03
CA MET A 94 -3.52 -8.58 -0.65
C MET A 94 -3.02 -9.97 -1.04
N ARG A 95 -2.29 -10.63 -0.12
CA ARG A 95 -1.79 -11.99 -0.28
C ARG A 95 -2.06 -12.82 0.97
N PRO A 96 -2.42 -14.12 0.82
CA PRO A 96 -2.51 -15.00 1.98
C PRO A 96 -1.12 -15.22 2.59
N TRP A 97 -1.10 -15.63 3.86
CA TRP A 97 0.14 -15.72 4.64
C TRP A 97 1.23 -16.57 3.97
N ASN A 98 0.85 -17.74 3.42
CA ASN A 98 1.77 -18.63 2.70
C ASN A 98 2.47 -17.97 1.51
N ARG A 99 1.82 -16.99 0.86
CA ARG A 99 2.43 -16.19 -0.22
C ARG A 99 3.34 -15.11 0.35
N VAL A 100 2.95 -14.46 1.46
CA VAL A 100 3.74 -13.39 2.10
C VAL A 100 5.11 -13.87 2.59
N ILE A 101 5.21 -15.14 3.01
CA ILE A 101 6.47 -15.73 3.48
C ILE A 101 7.18 -16.59 2.42
N ASP A 102 6.72 -16.54 1.17
CA ASP A 102 7.36 -17.26 0.07
C ASP A 102 8.70 -16.56 -0.26
N PRO A 103 9.82 -17.29 -0.35
CA PRO A 103 11.12 -16.71 -0.67
C PRO A 103 11.28 -16.28 -2.15
N ALA A 104 10.32 -16.60 -3.03
CA ALA A 104 10.35 -16.19 -4.43
C ALA A 104 10.33 -14.66 -4.59
N VAL A 105 11.14 -14.10 -5.49
CA VAL A 105 11.29 -12.63 -5.64
C VAL A 105 9.98 -11.92 -6.01
N ASP A 106 9.08 -12.61 -6.70
CA ASP A 106 7.81 -12.10 -7.20
C ASP A 106 6.60 -12.48 -6.33
N HIS A 107 6.83 -12.98 -5.11
CA HIS A 107 5.77 -13.51 -4.23
C HIS A 107 4.61 -12.55 -3.91
N LEU A 108 4.89 -11.24 -3.90
CA LEU A 108 3.90 -10.19 -3.66
C LEU A 108 3.23 -9.66 -4.94
N ILE A 109 3.66 -10.07 -6.14
CA ILE A 109 3.10 -9.56 -7.40
C ILE A 109 1.74 -10.18 -7.67
N ILE A 110 0.67 -9.38 -7.71
CA ILE A 110 -0.69 -9.83 -8.03
C ILE A 110 -0.90 -9.79 -9.54
N GLN A 111 -1.13 -10.96 -10.14
CA GLN A 111 -1.34 -11.08 -11.60
C GLN A 111 -2.79 -10.78 -12.01
N GLY A 112 -3.71 -10.71 -11.04
CA GLY A 112 -5.12 -10.40 -11.31
C GLY A 112 -5.89 -11.54 -11.97
N THR A 113 -5.40 -12.78 -11.81
CA THR A 113 -6.05 -13.97 -12.35
C THR A 113 -7.38 -14.24 -11.64
N GLU A 114 -8.27 -15.02 -12.27
CA GLU A 114 -9.52 -15.49 -11.64
C GLU A 114 -9.24 -16.22 -10.30
N SER A 115 -8.12 -16.95 -10.24
CA SER A 115 -7.64 -17.64 -9.04
C SER A 115 -7.26 -16.65 -7.93
N ASP A 116 -6.50 -15.58 -8.24
CA ASP A 116 -6.12 -14.55 -7.25
C ASP A 116 -7.37 -13.88 -6.67
N ARG A 117 -8.36 -13.57 -7.52
CA ARG A 117 -9.63 -12.95 -7.11
C ARG A 117 -10.44 -13.87 -6.20
N SER A 118 -10.49 -15.16 -6.53
CA SER A 118 -11.21 -16.17 -5.76
C SER A 118 -10.57 -16.40 -4.39
N GLU A 119 -9.23 -16.48 -4.33
CA GLU A 119 -8.47 -16.65 -3.10
C GLU A 119 -8.67 -15.45 -2.14
N LEU A 120 -8.66 -14.22 -2.68
CA LEU A 120 -8.95 -13.01 -1.92
C LEU A 120 -10.38 -12.97 -1.39
N GLN A 121 -11.36 -13.38 -2.20
CA GLN A 121 -12.77 -13.39 -1.80
C GLN A 121 -13.04 -14.42 -0.69
N MET A 122 -12.43 -15.60 -0.78
CA MET A 122 -12.47 -16.60 0.28
C MET A 122 -11.83 -16.08 1.56
N TYR A 123 -10.65 -15.46 1.45
CA TYR A 123 -9.93 -14.88 2.58
C TYR A 123 -10.79 -13.84 3.31
N ALA A 124 -11.37 -12.88 2.58
CA ALA A 124 -12.24 -11.86 3.16
C ALA A 124 -13.46 -12.46 3.89
N SER A 125 -14.08 -13.50 3.30
CA SER A 125 -15.26 -14.16 3.87
C SER A 125 -14.93 -14.95 5.14
N GLN A 126 -13.78 -15.61 5.17
CA GLN A 126 -13.34 -16.42 6.30
C GLN A 126 -12.89 -15.57 7.49
N TYR A 127 -12.24 -14.43 7.24
CA TYR A 127 -11.57 -13.63 8.26
C TYR A 127 -12.32 -12.34 8.64
N LEU A 128 -13.59 -12.18 8.25
CA LEU A 128 -14.35 -10.94 8.46
C LEU A 128 -14.33 -10.45 9.92
N SER A 129 -14.48 -11.36 10.89
CA SER A 129 -14.47 -11.01 12.31
C SER A 129 -13.10 -10.57 12.78
N GLN A 130 -12.03 -11.25 12.36
CA GLN A 130 -10.65 -10.88 12.68
C GLN A 130 -10.22 -9.59 11.97
N ILE A 131 -10.71 -9.34 10.76
CA ILE A 131 -10.49 -8.07 10.04
C ILE A 131 -11.12 -6.95 10.85
N SER A 132 -12.35 -7.13 11.32
CA SER A 132 -13.05 -6.14 12.15
C SER A 132 -12.32 -5.90 13.47
N GLU A 133 -11.76 -6.94 14.09
CA GLU A 133 -10.91 -6.84 15.28
C GLU A 133 -9.64 -6.03 15.00
N LEU A 134 -8.90 -6.39 13.96
CA LEU A 134 -7.68 -5.72 13.57
C LEU A 134 -7.92 -4.23 13.31
N LEU A 135 -8.92 -3.89 12.50
CA LEU A 135 -9.25 -2.50 12.18
C LEU A 135 -9.63 -1.68 13.42
N ARG A 136 -10.17 -2.32 14.46
CA ARG A 136 -10.48 -1.65 15.73
C ARG A 136 -9.23 -1.34 16.57
N ARG A 137 -8.19 -2.18 16.47
CA ARG A 137 -6.93 -2.04 17.22
C ARG A 137 -5.97 -1.04 16.57
N LEU A 138 -5.97 -0.98 15.24
CA LEU A 138 -5.03 -0.16 14.49
C LEU A 138 -5.22 1.33 14.81
N PRO A 139 -4.12 2.09 15.03
CA PRO A 139 -4.17 3.54 15.13
C PRO A 139 -4.76 4.16 13.87
N ARG A 140 -5.37 5.34 14.01
CA ARG A 140 -6.04 6.04 12.90
C ARG A 140 -5.09 6.33 11.74
N GLU A 141 -3.84 6.63 12.06
CA GLU A 141 -2.75 6.84 11.12
C GLU A 141 -2.55 5.62 10.21
N ILE A 142 -2.56 4.42 10.79
CA ILE A 142 -2.36 3.18 10.04
C ILE A 142 -3.58 2.85 9.17
N LEU A 143 -4.79 3.10 9.68
CA LEU A 143 -6.02 2.97 8.88
C LEU A 143 -6.00 3.88 7.64
N LEU A 144 -5.52 5.11 7.79
CA LEU A 144 -5.35 6.04 6.67
C LEU A 144 -4.28 5.56 5.67
N MET A 145 -3.20 4.94 6.16
CA MET A 145 -2.18 4.34 5.30
C MET A 145 -2.70 3.13 4.53
N LEU A 146 -3.55 2.30 5.14
CA LEU A 146 -4.25 1.22 4.46
C LEU A 146 -5.14 1.75 3.33
N LYS A 147 -5.98 2.76 3.62
CA LYS A 147 -6.80 3.43 2.58
C LYS A 147 -5.94 3.99 1.45
N THR A 148 -4.81 4.61 1.78
CA THR A 148 -3.87 5.15 0.78
C THR A 148 -3.37 4.06 -0.15
N ASN A 149 -2.97 2.91 0.41
CA ASN A 149 -2.46 1.78 -0.36
C ASN A 149 -3.52 1.24 -1.31
N ASP A 150 -4.76 1.08 -0.83
CA ASP A 150 -5.88 0.61 -1.66
C ASP A 150 -6.20 1.58 -2.81
N CYS A 151 -6.20 2.89 -2.54
CA CYS A 151 -6.38 3.90 -3.59
C CYS A 151 -5.27 3.84 -4.64
N LEU A 152 -4.00 3.74 -4.21
CA LEU A 152 -2.86 3.66 -5.11
C LEU A 152 -2.91 2.40 -5.98
N ARG A 153 -3.33 1.26 -5.42
CA ARG A 153 -3.55 0.01 -6.17
C ARG A 153 -4.65 0.15 -7.20
N SER A 154 -5.79 0.72 -6.81
CA SER A 154 -6.91 0.96 -7.72
C SER A 154 -6.46 1.80 -8.93
N VAL A 155 -5.71 2.87 -8.67
CA VAL A 155 -5.13 3.71 -9.73
C VAL A 155 -4.12 2.94 -10.59
N SER A 156 -3.21 2.17 -9.96
CA SER A 156 -2.22 1.35 -10.68
C SER A 156 -2.87 0.34 -11.63
N ASN A 157 -3.93 -0.34 -11.16
CA ASN A 157 -4.69 -1.30 -11.95
C ASN A 157 -5.42 -0.63 -13.11
N ALA A 158 -6.06 0.52 -12.87
CA ALA A 158 -6.74 1.28 -13.92
C ALA A 158 -5.79 1.77 -15.02
N LEU A 159 -4.53 2.05 -14.67
CA LEU A 159 -3.50 2.52 -15.59
C LEU A 159 -2.66 1.38 -16.21
N VAL A 160 -2.96 0.12 -15.87
CA VAL A 160 -2.20 -1.08 -16.32
C VAL A 160 -0.70 -0.93 -16.05
N LEU A 161 -0.35 -0.32 -14.92
CA LEU A 161 1.04 -0.19 -14.51
C LEU A 161 1.48 -1.49 -13.83
N LEU A 162 2.46 -2.18 -14.42
CA LEU A 162 3.27 -3.19 -13.73
C LEU A 162 4.15 -2.48 -12.70
N CYS A 163 3.55 -2.11 -11.56
CA CYS A 163 4.28 -1.43 -10.50
C CYS A 163 4.98 -2.47 -9.62
N CYS A 164 6.27 -2.71 -9.87
CA CYS A 164 7.13 -3.35 -8.88
C CYS A 164 7.24 -2.40 -7.67
N TYR A 165 6.77 -2.82 -6.50
CA TYR A 165 6.89 -2.08 -5.22
C TYR A 165 8.35 -1.86 -4.76
N LEU A 166 9.35 -2.13 -5.61
CA LEU A 166 10.78 -2.03 -5.29
C LEU A 166 11.30 -0.58 -5.18
N TYR A 167 10.52 0.43 -5.53
CA TYR A 167 10.96 1.82 -5.54
C TYR A 167 9.91 2.76 -4.91
N CYS A 168 9.74 2.67 -3.58
CA CYS A 168 9.16 3.74 -2.77
C CYS A 168 9.97 3.96 -1.49
#